data_AF-A0AAV5U7P4-F1
#
_entry.id   AF-A0AAV5U7P4-F1
#
_cell.length_a   1.000
_cell.length_b   1.000
_cell.length_c   1.000
_cell.angle_alpha   90.00
_cell.angle_beta   90.00
_cell.angle_gamma   90.00
#
_symmetry.space_group_name_H-M   'P 1'
#
loop_
_entity.id
_entity.type
_entity.pdbx_description
1 polymer ?
#
loop_
_entity_poly.entity_id
_entity_poly.type
_entity_poly.pdbx_seq_one_letter_code
_entity_poly.pdbx_strand_id
1 'polypeptide(L)'
;NRGAFKSAESAFWHADMRLISLLVTLTLLGYVSAENLTRVTTPHTSFANFSDFSNFTTLENESDSDDNVSDDSENVEDNVKPHSDEATDNNSDVSDEQNDVERELIPKVPDAIIVSHINETFGNKKTFSCPRVKTDLKTGTMVGDLSPEDISLIASMGDGVASGVGLFDKKMDVEFRGASFASGGDANMDGLVTIPNILREFSPSIAGVSHGMGDADLSKHQLSVSRKGATTRDLPKQAKELLNRLSTHYGASSEKWIMIIIAIGTEELCNTCNGPDENAIREALEVLDTSLKKAFVILLGPTHVSHQSKQKKNLLKYRCDCSRDKQPGFMEAKAENWNKVFMRIQEEYDEKMVVKNTFGLLALPQLTVTSRTPELLFHDNEPIINRRGHTYMSKWLWNRLMTGERYNLSSAVLSSDSYFCPSSGCPYFRTSMNMRRCAMLSLSDVEEKMLVRGADGEVVKVRRPKAYLYKIAIAVVVISSIAAVIAGTVIYNISKRSVRGRFDEIPEEVAPSTEPAKTPADPPVPLTRQNALNRQSTRRTLEVPSPAYGVMGSKKMSPERSESMQLLTEP
;
A
#
# COMPACT_ATOMS: atom_id res chain seq x y z
N ASN A 1 49.64 -40.13 -13.97
CA ASN A 1 48.59 -39.56 -13.09
C ASN A 1 48.94 -39.71 -11.61
N ARG A 2 49.67 -38.74 -11.01
CA ARG A 2 49.88 -38.67 -9.54
C ARG A 2 49.78 -37.25 -8.95
N GLY A 3 49.89 -36.19 -9.74
CA GLY A 3 49.74 -34.80 -9.25
C GLY A 3 48.29 -34.41 -8.93
N ALA A 4 47.33 -34.77 -9.78
CA ALA A 4 45.93 -34.34 -9.65
C ALA A 4 45.26 -34.76 -8.33
N PHE A 5 45.61 -35.93 -7.79
CA PHE A 5 44.98 -36.48 -6.57
C PHE A 5 45.26 -35.61 -5.33
N LYS A 6 46.52 -35.17 -5.15
CA LYS A 6 46.93 -34.34 -3.99
C LYS A 6 46.26 -32.95 -3.98
N SER A 7 45.84 -32.43 -5.13
CA SER A 7 45.14 -31.15 -5.22
C SER A 7 43.65 -31.25 -4.90
N ALA A 8 43.06 -32.44 -4.95
CA ALA A 8 41.68 -32.68 -4.53
C ALA A 8 41.59 -32.85 -3.01
N GLU A 9 42.53 -33.58 -2.40
CA GLU A 9 42.57 -33.77 -0.94
C GLU A 9 42.66 -32.45 -0.16
N SER A 10 43.60 -31.54 -0.52
CA SER A 10 43.76 -30.28 0.22
C SER A 10 42.56 -29.33 0.07
N ALA A 11 41.85 -29.37 -1.05
CA ALA A 11 40.62 -28.61 -1.25
C ALA A 11 39.47 -29.14 -0.37
N PHE A 12 39.37 -30.47 -0.22
CA PHE A 12 38.37 -31.12 0.63
C PHE A 12 38.55 -30.76 2.11
N TRP A 13 39.76 -30.94 2.65
CA TRP A 13 40.07 -30.61 4.05
C TRP A 13 39.87 -29.13 4.41
N HIS A 14 40.04 -28.20 3.46
CA HIS A 14 39.75 -26.78 3.68
C HIS A 14 38.25 -26.42 3.61
N ALA A 15 37.41 -27.24 2.97
CA ALA A 15 35.96 -27.05 2.97
C ALA A 15 35.34 -27.46 4.30
N ASP A 16 35.67 -28.66 4.80
CA ASP A 16 35.12 -29.20 6.05
C ASP A 16 35.45 -28.33 7.26
N MET A 17 36.71 -27.86 7.37
CA MET A 17 37.11 -26.96 8.47
C MET A 17 36.33 -25.63 8.47
N ARG A 18 35.93 -25.11 7.30
CA ARG A 18 35.07 -23.92 7.20
C ARG A 18 33.63 -24.22 7.59
N LEU A 19 33.10 -25.39 7.21
CA LEU A 19 31.75 -25.82 7.59
C LEU A 19 31.63 -26.03 9.11
N ILE A 20 32.63 -26.65 9.74
CA ILE A 20 32.71 -26.83 11.19
C ILE A 20 32.78 -25.47 11.91
N SER A 21 33.61 -24.55 11.41
CA SER A 21 33.69 -23.18 11.96
C SER A 21 32.37 -22.41 11.84
N LEU A 22 31.65 -22.57 10.73
CA LEU A 22 30.32 -21.97 10.52
C LEU A 22 29.28 -22.54 11.50
N LEU A 23 29.29 -23.86 11.73
CA LEU A 23 28.40 -24.52 12.68
C LEU A 23 28.67 -24.09 14.13
N VAL A 24 29.94 -23.99 14.54
CA VAL A 24 30.32 -23.53 15.89
C VAL A 24 29.95 -22.06 16.10
N THR A 25 30.14 -21.20 15.11
CA THR A 25 29.74 -19.77 15.23
C THR A 25 28.22 -19.60 15.27
N LEU A 26 27.46 -20.39 14.50
CA LEU A 26 25.99 -20.41 14.56
C LEU A 26 25.46 -20.91 15.93
N THR A 27 26.08 -21.93 16.54
CA THR A 27 25.66 -22.38 17.88
C THR A 27 25.99 -21.38 18.98
N LEU A 28 27.13 -20.67 18.89
CA LEU A 28 27.48 -19.59 19.82
C LEU A 28 26.53 -18.38 19.70
N LEU A 29 26.20 -17.95 18.48
CA LEU A 29 25.20 -16.91 18.23
C LEU A 29 23.82 -17.29 18.78
N GLY A 30 23.40 -18.55 18.60
CA GLY A 30 22.16 -19.07 19.18
C GLY A 30 22.15 -19.06 20.72
N TYR A 31 23.30 -19.31 21.35
CA TYR A 31 23.43 -19.32 22.81
C TYR A 31 23.34 -17.89 23.39
N VAL A 32 24.09 -16.93 22.83
CA VAL A 32 24.04 -15.51 23.25
C VAL A 32 22.64 -14.91 23.03
N SER A 33 21.97 -15.26 21.93
CA SER A 33 20.58 -14.83 21.68
C SER A 33 19.56 -15.43 22.65
N ALA A 34 19.86 -16.56 23.30
CA ALA A 34 18.98 -17.19 24.28
C ALA A 34 19.08 -16.52 25.66
N GLU A 35 20.29 -16.14 26.09
CA GLU A 35 20.49 -15.51 27.40
C GLU A 35 19.90 -14.09 27.44
N ASN A 36 20.11 -13.28 26.40
CA ASN A 36 19.55 -11.91 26.33
C ASN A 36 18.01 -11.87 26.33
N LEU A 37 17.31 -12.95 25.93
CA LEU A 37 15.85 -13.02 26.00
C LEU A 37 15.29 -13.30 27.42
N THR A 38 16.16 -13.49 28.43
CA THR A 38 15.73 -13.86 29.80
C THR A 38 15.74 -12.72 30.82
N ARG A 39 16.21 -11.52 30.45
CA ARG A 39 16.17 -10.32 31.30
C ARG A 39 15.24 -9.24 30.74
N VAL A 40 13.93 -9.43 30.91
CA VAL A 40 12.96 -8.32 30.98
C VAL A 40 12.15 -8.49 32.26
N THR A 41 12.08 -7.44 33.07
CA THR A 41 11.55 -7.47 34.44
C THR A 41 10.03 -7.38 34.49
N THR A 42 9.43 -8.06 35.47
CA THR A 42 8.02 -7.90 35.82
C THR A 42 7.85 -6.70 36.78
N PRO A 43 7.04 -5.68 36.45
CA PRO A 43 6.63 -4.69 37.43
C PRO A 43 5.70 -5.33 38.46
N HIS A 44 5.91 -5.03 39.74
CA HIS A 44 5.04 -5.50 40.82
C HIS A 44 3.73 -4.71 40.87
N THR A 45 2.62 -5.39 41.18
CA THR A 45 1.39 -4.74 41.64
C THR A 45 1.51 -4.37 43.11
N SER A 46 1.38 -3.09 43.44
CA SER A 46 1.28 -2.59 44.82
C SER A 46 0.03 -1.72 44.98
N PHE A 47 -0.98 -2.24 45.69
CA PHE A 47 -2.10 -1.43 46.18
C PHE A 47 -1.65 -0.58 47.37
N ALA A 48 -2.00 0.71 47.36
CA ALA A 48 -1.99 1.56 48.54
C ALA A 48 -3.07 2.65 48.39
N ASN A 49 -4.10 2.59 49.23
CA ASN A 49 -5.03 3.71 49.44
C ASN A 49 -4.52 4.53 50.64
N PHE A 50 -4.48 5.86 50.53
CA PHE A 50 -5.29 6.72 51.40
C PHE A 50 -5.45 8.14 50.81
N SER A 51 -6.35 8.92 51.40
CA SER A 51 -6.66 10.30 51.02
C SER A 51 -5.72 11.33 51.67
N ASP A 52 -5.67 12.54 51.12
CA ASP A 52 -6.37 13.66 51.79
C ASP A 52 -6.52 14.92 50.91
N PHE A 53 -7.31 15.85 51.45
CA PHE A 53 -7.79 17.16 50.99
C PHE A 53 -6.70 18.07 50.34
N SER A 54 -7.04 19.08 49.52
CA SER A 54 -8.21 19.98 49.63
C SER A 54 -8.74 20.62 48.33
N ASN A 55 -9.92 21.23 48.46
CA ASN A 55 -10.71 22.02 47.48
C ASN A 55 -10.03 23.37 47.09
N PHE A 56 -10.52 24.24 46.19
CA PHE A 56 -11.90 24.47 45.69
C PHE A 56 -11.98 25.17 44.30
N THR A 57 -13.21 25.42 43.84
CA THR A 57 -13.69 25.89 42.52
C THR A 57 -13.40 27.34 42.12
N THR A 58 -13.59 27.66 40.82
CA THR A 58 -13.94 29.02 40.34
C THR A 58 -15.03 29.02 39.25
N LEU A 59 -16.19 29.57 39.61
CA LEU A 59 -17.40 30.03 38.88
C LEU A 59 -18.13 30.98 39.88
N GLU A 60 -19.06 31.90 39.62
CA GLU A 60 -19.80 32.49 38.46
C GLU A 60 -20.48 33.78 39.04
N ASN A 61 -20.98 34.81 38.34
CA ASN A 61 -21.12 35.16 36.91
C ASN A 61 -21.13 36.72 36.77
N GLU A 62 -21.69 37.28 35.68
CA GLU A 62 -22.43 38.58 35.52
C GLU A 62 -22.18 39.78 36.50
N SER A 63 -22.04 41.04 36.05
CA SER A 63 -23.06 41.80 35.29
C SER A 63 -22.60 43.17 34.73
N ASP A 64 -23.33 43.64 33.71
CA ASP A 64 -23.48 44.96 33.04
C ASP A 64 -22.82 46.25 33.58
N SER A 65 -22.32 47.11 32.66
CA SER A 65 -23.00 48.37 32.24
C SER A 65 -22.19 49.21 31.22
N ASP A 66 -22.86 50.14 30.53
CA ASP A 66 -22.43 51.00 29.39
C ASP A 66 -21.28 52.01 29.75
N ASP A 67 -20.57 52.70 28.84
CA ASP A 67 -21.10 53.75 27.93
C ASP A 67 -20.11 54.26 26.84
N ASN A 68 -20.62 54.44 25.61
CA ASN A 68 -20.44 55.53 24.61
C ASN A 68 -19.08 56.13 24.05
N VAL A 69 -19.11 56.36 22.71
CA VAL A 69 -18.71 57.60 21.93
C VAL A 69 -17.36 57.76 21.15
N SER A 70 -17.52 57.86 19.80
CA SER A 70 -16.86 58.66 18.72
C SER A 70 -15.35 58.64 18.37
N ASP A 71 -15.10 58.52 17.05
CA ASP A 71 -14.17 59.29 16.15
C ASP A 71 -12.65 59.39 16.47
N ASP A 72 -11.71 59.67 15.55
CA ASP A 72 -11.78 60.06 14.12
C ASP A 72 -10.53 59.55 13.32
N SER A 73 -10.37 60.05 12.09
CA SER A 73 -9.23 60.12 11.17
C SER A 73 -7.85 60.53 11.79
N GLU A 74 -6.68 60.52 11.12
CA GLU A 74 -6.37 60.71 9.68
C GLU A 74 -5.00 60.07 9.25
N ASN A 75 -4.52 60.40 8.04
CA ASN A 75 -3.31 59.90 7.36
C ASN A 75 -1.99 60.47 7.92
N VAL A 76 -0.84 59.88 7.52
CA VAL A 76 0.18 60.53 6.65
C VAL A 76 1.36 59.57 6.35
N GLU A 77 2.10 59.89 5.28
CA GLU A 77 3.33 59.26 4.73
C GLU A 77 4.54 59.34 5.72
N ASP A 78 5.75 58.81 5.48
CA ASP A 78 6.48 58.68 4.21
C ASP A 78 7.65 57.64 4.23
N ASN A 79 8.26 57.48 3.05
CA ASN A 79 9.36 56.60 2.64
C ASN A 79 10.60 56.48 3.57
N VAL A 80 11.32 55.35 3.47
CA VAL A 80 12.70 55.25 2.90
C VAL A 80 13.32 53.84 3.12
N LYS A 81 14.07 53.37 2.11
CA LYS A 81 14.92 52.15 2.01
C LYS A 81 16.33 52.63 1.53
N PRO A 82 17.41 51.81 1.36
CA PRO A 82 17.60 50.36 1.57
C PRO A 82 18.99 49.98 2.20
N HIS A 83 19.41 48.71 2.05
CA HIS A 83 20.82 48.19 2.14
C HIS A 83 21.48 48.10 3.54
N SER A 84 22.45 47.20 3.80
CA SER A 84 23.03 46.09 3.02
C SER A 84 23.83 45.09 3.89
N ASP A 85 23.71 43.80 3.56
CA ASP A 85 24.76 42.76 3.41
C ASP A 85 25.74 42.34 4.55
N GLU A 86 26.14 41.05 4.48
CA GLU A 86 27.30 40.31 5.06
C GLU A 86 27.59 40.42 6.59
N ALA A 87 27.63 39.37 7.42
CA ALA A 87 28.07 37.96 7.35
C ALA A 87 29.59 37.70 7.48
N THR A 88 30.02 37.24 8.67
CA THR A 88 31.28 36.50 8.91
C THR A 88 31.18 35.58 10.13
N ASP A 89 31.79 34.39 10.06
CA ASP A 89 32.03 33.48 11.20
C ASP A 89 33.21 33.93 12.07
N ASN A 90 33.38 33.33 13.26
CA ASN A 90 34.61 32.62 13.63
C ASN A 90 34.49 31.76 14.92
N ASN A 91 35.34 30.74 15.02
CA ASN A 91 35.40 29.73 16.12
C ASN A 91 36.55 29.99 17.12
N SER A 92 36.54 29.26 18.25
CA SER A 92 37.64 28.87 19.19
C SER A 92 37.27 29.12 20.68
N ASP A 93 37.62 28.27 21.66
CA ASP A 93 38.07 26.86 21.60
C ASP A 93 37.78 26.10 22.94
N VAL A 94 37.91 24.76 22.89
CA VAL A 94 38.39 23.79 23.93
C VAL A 94 38.70 24.34 25.37
N SER A 95 38.33 23.71 26.50
CA SER A 95 37.52 22.52 26.89
C SER A 95 37.30 22.53 28.45
N ASP A 96 37.04 21.50 29.29
CA ASP A 96 37.00 20.02 29.21
C ASP A 96 36.29 19.32 30.42
N GLU A 97 36.26 17.97 30.38
CA GLU A 97 36.16 16.91 31.41
C GLU A 97 34.90 16.65 32.31
N GLN A 98 34.44 15.39 32.18
CA GLN A 98 33.58 14.50 33.01
C GLN A 98 32.37 15.01 33.81
N ASN A 99 31.22 14.36 33.56
CA ASN A 99 30.78 13.22 34.38
C ASN A 99 29.78 12.32 33.63
N ASP A 100 30.06 11.02 33.54
CA ASP A 100 29.20 10.03 32.88
C ASP A 100 28.13 9.44 33.82
N VAL A 101 26.85 9.67 33.52
CA VAL A 101 25.77 8.71 33.87
C VAL A 101 24.80 8.58 32.69
N GLU A 102 25.14 7.61 31.85
CA GLU A 102 24.32 6.89 30.88
C GLU A 102 22.80 7.12 30.98
N ARG A 103 22.26 7.87 30.01
CA ARG A 103 20.83 7.88 29.67
C ARG A 103 20.67 7.45 28.22
N GLU A 104 20.39 6.18 27.98
CA GLU A 104 19.92 5.71 26.67
C GLU A 104 18.57 6.39 26.34
N LEU A 105 18.63 7.54 25.66
CA LEU A 105 17.53 8.00 24.84
C LEU A 105 17.43 7.03 23.66
N ILE A 106 16.62 5.97 23.82
CA ILE A 106 16.01 5.29 22.66
C ILE A 106 15.33 6.40 21.85
N PRO A 107 15.79 6.71 20.62
CA PRO A 107 15.15 7.75 19.83
C PRO A 107 13.74 7.26 19.52
N LYS A 108 12.72 8.06 19.84
CA LYS A 108 11.39 7.88 19.25
C LYS A 108 11.51 8.15 17.75
N VAL A 109 11.83 7.09 16.99
CA VAL A 109 11.67 7.08 15.53
C VAL A 109 10.23 7.52 15.26
N PRO A 110 10.00 8.58 14.47
CA PRO A 110 8.64 9.02 14.17
C PRO A 110 7.84 7.88 13.53
N ASP A 111 6.64 7.60 14.03
CA ASP A 111 5.80 6.47 13.60
C ASP A 111 5.58 6.50 12.08
N ALA A 112 6.37 5.71 11.35
CA ALA A 112 6.46 5.81 9.90
C ALA A 112 5.22 5.21 9.23
N ILE A 113 4.45 6.06 8.54
CA ILE A 113 3.33 5.63 7.68
C ILE A 113 3.78 4.54 6.71
N ILE A 114 3.11 3.39 6.75
CA ILE A 114 3.45 2.20 5.98
C ILE A 114 3.15 2.42 4.50
N VAL A 115 4.19 2.38 3.67
CA VAL A 115 4.07 2.45 2.21
C VAL A 115 3.33 1.21 1.68
N SER A 116 2.35 1.44 0.82
CA SER A 116 1.73 0.41 0.00
C SER A 116 2.66 0.00 -1.14
N HIS A 117 3.38 -1.11 -0.98
CA HIS A 117 4.12 -1.71 -2.08
C HIS A 117 3.14 -2.48 -2.98
N ILE A 118 2.86 -1.93 -4.16
CA ILE A 118 1.98 -2.53 -5.16
C ILE A 118 2.83 -3.43 -6.06
N ASN A 119 2.75 -4.73 -5.83
CA ASN A 119 3.51 -5.74 -6.58
C ASN A 119 2.76 -6.21 -7.84
N GLU A 120 1.43 -6.14 -7.81
CA GLU A 120 0.55 -6.67 -8.85
C GLU A 120 -0.50 -5.65 -9.27
N THR A 121 -0.87 -5.70 -10.55
CA THR A 121 -1.84 -4.79 -11.16
C THR A 121 -2.60 -5.49 -12.29
N PHE A 122 -3.79 -4.99 -12.62
CA PHE A 122 -4.67 -5.55 -13.65
C PHE A 122 -5.26 -4.44 -14.53
N GLY A 123 -5.58 -4.74 -15.79
CA GLY A 123 -6.16 -3.76 -16.73
C GLY A 123 -7.61 -4.06 -17.14
N ASN A 124 -8.05 -5.30 -16.98
CA ASN A 124 -9.35 -5.84 -17.39
C ASN A 124 -9.59 -7.19 -16.68
N LYS A 125 -10.78 -7.78 -16.82
CA LYS A 125 -11.14 -9.07 -16.19
C LYS A 125 -10.20 -10.22 -16.58
N LYS A 126 -9.73 -10.25 -17.84
CA LYS A 126 -8.81 -11.29 -18.35
C LYS A 126 -7.39 -11.20 -17.78
N THR A 127 -7.05 -10.06 -17.17
CA THR A 127 -5.76 -9.79 -16.51
C THR A 127 -5.90 -9.69 -14.99
N PHE A 128 -7.08 -9.99 -14.43
CA PHE A 128 -7.31 -9.99 -13.00
C PHE A 128 -6.62 -11.20 -12.35
N SER A 129 -5.51 -10.94 -11.64
CA SER A 129 -4.71 -11.97 -10.97
C SER A 129 -4.52 -11.70 -9.47
N CYS A 130 -5.16 -10.67 -8.92
CA CYS A 130 -4.90 -10.18 -7.57
C CYS A 130 -5.08 -11.26 -6.49
N PRO A 131 -4.26 -11.24 -5.42
CA PRO A 131 -4.40 -12.19 -4.32
C PRO A 131 -5.77 -12.04 -3.65
N ARG A 132 -6.38 -13.19 -3.40
CA ARG A 132 -7.49 -13.34 -2.43
C ARG A 132 -6.88 -13.82 -1.13
N VAL A 133 -7.31 -13.22 -0.03
CA VAL A 133 -6.72 -13.38 1.30
C VAL A 133 -7.71 -13.92 2.32
N LYS A 134 -9.00 -13.92 2.01
CA LYS A 134 -10.08 -14.40 2.88
C LYS A 134 -10.04 -15.91 3.19
N THR A 135 -9.24 -16.68 2.44
CA THR A 135 -8.94 -18.10 2.69
C THR A 135 -7.84 -18.33 3.73
N ASP A 136 -7.00 -17.31 3.97
CA ASP A 136 -5.71 -17.45 4.67
C ASP A 136 -5.67 -16.55 5.92
N LEU A 137 -6.29 -15.38 5.84
CA LEU A 137 -6.36 -14.35 6.87
C LEU A 137 -7.77 -14.22 7.45
N LYS A 138 -7.84 -13.86 8.73
CA LYS A 138 -9.05 -13.32 9.33
C LYS A 138 -9.17 -11.84 8.94
N THR A 139 -10.21 -11.53 8.17
CA THR A 139 -10.50 -10.18 7.66
C THR A 139 -11.90 -9.70 8.05
N GLY A 140 -12.17 -8.41 7.83
CA GLY A 140 -13.49 -7.81 8.01
C GLY A 140 -14.04 -7.86 9.43
N THR A 141 -13.17 -7.87 10.44
CA THR A 141 -13.58 -7.75 11.86
C THR A 141 -13.77 -6.30 12.28
N MET A 142 -13.05 -5.37 11.64
CA MET A 142 -13.02 -3.93 11.88
C MET A 142 -12.64 -3.16 10.59
N VAL A 143 -12.58 -1.84 10.65
CA VAL A 143 -12.19 -0.98 9.51
C VAL A 143 -10.70 -1.15 9.13
N GLY A 144 -9.87 -1.57 10.08
CA GLY A 144 -8.43 -1.79 9.87
C GLY A 144 -8.06 -3.05 9.09
N ASP A 145 -8.87 -4.12 9.15
CA ASP A 145 -8.64 -5.42 8.46
C ASP A 145 -9.64 -5.67 7.31
N LEU A 146 -10.24 -4.60 6.78
CA LEU A 146 -11.28 -4.66 5.77
C LEU A 146 -10.70 -4.91 4.37
N SER A 147 -10.87 -6.12 3.83
CA SER A 147 -10.47 -6.48 2.47
C SER A 147 -11.57 -6.17 1.44
N PRO A 148 -11.25 -6.08 0.13
CA PRO A 148 -12.26 -6.01 -0.92
C PRO A 148 -13.23 -7.21 -0.96
N GLU A 149 -12.83 -8.36 -0.43
CA GLU A 149 -13.66 -9.58 -0.35
C GLU A 149 -14.68 -9.55 0.81
N ASP A 150 -14.62 -8.54 1.68
CA ASP A 150 -15.56 -8.36 2.80
C ASP A 150 -16.78 -7.52 2.43
N ILE A 151 -16.65 -6.67 1.41
CA ILE A 151 -17.74 -5.82 0.92
C ILE A 151 -18.81 -6.69 0.28
N SER A 152 -20.00 -6.69 0.89
CA SER A 152 -21.16 -7.48 0.45
C SER A 152 -22.29 -6.61 -0.10
N LEU A 153 -22.30 -5.34 0.28
CA LEU A 153 -23.28 -4.34 -0.14
C LEU A 153 -22.53 -3.08 -0.59
N ILE A 154 -23.01 -2.44 -1.65
CA ILE A 154 -22.56 -1.11 -2.07
C ILE A 154 -23.74 -0.16 -2.24
N ALA A 155 -23.55 1.08 -1.82
CA ALA A 155 -24.53 2.15 -1.88
C ALA A 155 -23.89 3.45 -2.37
N SER A 156 -24.72 4.39 -2.84
CA SER A 156 -24.25 5.74 -3.21
C SER A 156 -25.21 6.85 -2.81
N MET A 157 -24.64 7.94 -2.34
CA MET A 157 -25.29 9.20 -1.97
C MET A 157 -24.58 10.36 -2.65
N GLY A 158 -25.20 11.54 -2.67
CA GLY A 158 -24.61 12.77 -3.19
C GLY A 158 -25.39 13.37 -4.38
N ASP A 159 -24.67 14.06 -5.26
CA ASP A 159 -25.23 14.86 -6.35
C ASP A 159 -25.33 14.08 -7.68
N GLY A 160 -25.60 14.79 -8.79
CA GLY A 160 -25.69 14.24 -10.14
C GLY A 160 -24.44 13.49 -10.62
N VAL A 161 -23.27 13.76 -10.03
CA VAL A 161 -22.04 13.02 -10.29
C VAL A 161 -22.08 11.63 -9.65
N ALA A 162 -22.75 11.48 -8.50
CA ALA A 162 -22.97 10.18 -7.88
C ALA A 162 -24.06 9.35 -8.59
N SER A 163 -25.06 9.98 -9.21
CA SER A 163 -26.12 9.29 -9.97
C SER A 163 -25.82 9.09 -11.46
N GLY A 164 -24.85 9.80 -12.03
CA GLY A 164 -24.46 9.66 -13.44
C GLY A 164 -25.34 10.47 -14.41
N VAL A 165 -25.69 11.70 -14.04
CA VAL A 165 -26.38 12.68 -14.90
C VAL A 165 -25.64 12.86 -16.22
N GLY A 166 -26.35 12.72 -17.35
CA GLY A 166 -25.82 13.05 -18.68
C GLY A 166 -24.62 12.21 -19.14
N LEU A 167 -24.33 11.07 -18.50
CA LEU A 167 -23.10 10.30 -18.67
C LEU A 167 -22.80 9.89 -20.14
N PHE A 168 -23.84 9.68 -20.96
CA PHE A 168 -23.73 9.36 -22.39
C PHE A 168 -24.06 10.54 -23.32
N ASP A 169 -25.18 11.23 -23.10
CA ASP A 169 -25.59 12.44 -23.84
C ASP A 169 -26.12 13.47 -22.85
N LYS A 170 -25.62 14.71 -22.94
CA LYS A 170 -26.02 15.87 -22.13
C LYS A 170 -27.47 16.34 -22.40
N LYS A 171 -28.01 16.04 -23.58
CA LYS A 171 -29.40 16.39 -23.96
C LYS A 171 -30.44 15.55 -23.23
N MET A 172 -30.04 14.39 -22.73
CA MET A 172 -30.90 13.51 -21.94
C MET A 172 -30.78 13.95 -20.48
N ASP A 173 -31.81 14.61 -19.95
CA ASP A 173 -31.88 14.90 -18.51
C ASP A 173 -32.22 13.63 -17.72
N VAL A 174 -31.27 12.71 -17.72
CA VAL A 174 -31.42 11.32 -17.29
C VAL A 174 -30.16 10.91 -16.52
N GLU A 175 -30.40 10.29 -15.36
CA GLU A 175 -29.36 9.73 -14.52
C GLU A 175 -29.07 8.29 -14.94
N PHE A 176 -27.90 8.05 -15.52
CA PHE A 176 -27.46 6.72 -15.93
C PHE A 176 -26.86 5.97 -14.74
N ARG A 177 -27.67 5.70 -13.72
CA ARG A 177 -27.24 5.12 -12.44
C ARG A 177 -26.49 3.81 -12.58
N GLY A 178 -26.98 2.92 -13.46
CA GLY A 178 -26.32 1.66 -13.81
C GLY A 178 -24.98 1.81 -14.52
N ALA A 179 -24.63 3.03 -14.93
CA ALA A 179 -23.32 3.40 -15.46
C ALA A 179 -22.50 4.35 -14.55
N SER A 180 -23.03 4.78 -13.40
CA SER A 180 -22.33 5.69 -12.49
C SER A 180 -21.02 5.10 -11.95
N PHE A 181 -19.98 5.94 -11.84
CA PHE A 181 -18.66 5.56 -11.32
C PHE A 181 -18.73 4.95 -9.90
N ALA A 182 -19.69 5.39 -9.09
CA ALA A 182 -19.83 5.03 -7.68
C ALA A 182 -20.65 3.74 -7.45
N SER A 183 -21.72 3.52 -8.24
CA SER A 183 -22.68 2.44 -7.97
C SER A 183 -23.20 1.69 -9.19
N GLY A 184 -22.79 2.03 -10.41
CA GLY A 184 -23.28 1.37 -11.63
C GLY A 184 -22.80 -0.07 -11.82
N GLY A 185 -23.67 -0.94 -12.33
CA GLY A 185 -23.40 -2.35 -12.57
C GLY A 185 -23.85 -2.91 -13.93
N ASP A 186 -24.23 -2.09 -14.91
CA ASP A 186 -24.82 -2.55 -16.19
C ASP A 186 -23.87 -3.32 -17.14
N ALA A 187 -22.59 -3.40 -16.79
CA ALA A 187 -21.58 -4.17 -17.52
C ALA A 187 -20.64 -4.89 -16.55
N ASN A 188 -19.60 -5.53 -17.08
CA ASN A 188 -18.38 -5.85 -16.33
C ASN A 188 -17.35 -4.72 -16.49
N MET A 189 -16.22 -4.83 -15.79
CA MET A 189 -15.11 -3.85 -15.88
C MET A 189 -14.52 -3.70 -17.31
N ASP A 190 -14.65 -4.72 -18.17
CA ASP A 190 -14.17 -4.65 -19.57
C ASP A 190 -15.01 -3.68 -20.41
N GLY A 191 -16.32 -3.61 -20.16
CA GLY A 191 -17.25 -2.72 -20.86
C GLY A 191 -17.44 -1.37 -20.14
N LEU A 192 -17.50 -1.37 -18.81
CA LEU A 192 -17.64 -0.15 -18.02
C LEU A 192 -16.96 -0.29 -16.64
N VAL A 193 -16.01 0.61 -16.40
CA VAL A 193 -15.26 0.69 -15.14
C VAL A 193 -16.09 1.50 -14.14
N THR A 194 -16.55 0.81 -13.09
CA THR A 194 -17.24 1.38 -11.93
C THR A 194 -16.66 0.71 -10.66
N ILE A 195 -16.82 1.32 -9.48
CA ILE A 195 -16.35 0.66 -8.23
C ILE A 195 -17.03 -0.70 -8.00
N PRO A 196 -18.36 -0.88 -8.18
CA PRO A 196 -18.99 -2.20 -8.10
C PRO A 196 -18.41 -3.21 -9.09
N ASN A 197 -18.07 -2.79 -10.31
CA ASN A 197 -17.53 -3.70 -11.33
C ASN A 197 -16.09 -4.13 -11.07
N ILE A 198 -15.30 -3.29 -10.38
CA ILE A 198 -13.98 -3.71 -9.87
C ILE A 198 -14.17 -4.65 -8.65
N LEU A 199 -15.06 -4.29 -7.72
CA LEU A 199 -15.36 -5.12 -6.54
C LEU A 199 -15.92 -6.50 -6.90
N ARG A 200 -16.70 -6.64 -7.99
CA ARG A 200 -17.24 -7.93 -8.47
C ARG A 200 -16.17 -8.98 -8.79
N GLU A 201 -14.93 -8.59 -9.06
CA GLU A 201 -13.82 -9.53 -9.28
C GLU A 201 -13.24 -10.09 -7.96
N PHE A 202 -13.49 -9.43 -6.82
CA PHE A 202 -13.19 -9.90 -5.46
C PHE A 202 -14.42 -10.53 -4.79
N SER A 203 -15.59 -9.90 -4.91
CA SER A 203 -16.87 -10.25 -4.28
C SER A 203 -17.96 -10.38 -5.35
N PRO A 204 -18.09 -11.54 -6.03
CA PRO A 204 -18.99 -11.70 -7.17
C PRO A 204 -20.49 -11.54 -6.86
N SER A 205 -20.87 -11.67 -5.58
CA SER A 205 -22.26 -11.58 -5.10
C SER A 205 -22.58 -10.24 -4.42
N ILE A 206 -21.80 -9.18 -4.70
CA ILE A 206 -22.05 -7.83 -4.16
C ILE A 206 -23.43 -7.29 -4.58
N ALA A 207 -24.21 -6.85 -3.59
CA ALA A 207 -25.59 -6.38 -3.78
C ALA A 207 -25.74 -4.86 -3.53
N GLY A 208 -26.93 -4.32 -3.77
CA GLY A 208 -27.20 -2.87 -3.73
C GLY A 208 -26.75 -2.09 -4.97
N VAL A 209 -26.05 -2.74 -5.90
CA VAL A 209 -25.57 -2.18 -7.17
C VAL A 209 -26.72 -1.59 -8.01
N SER A 210 -26.47 -0.45 -8.63
CA SER A 210 -27.41 0.26 -9.50
C SER A 210 -27.46 -0.34 -10.90
N HIS A 211 -28.63 -0.25 -11.53
CA HIS A 211 -28.89 -0.80 -12.86
C HIS A 211 -29.88 0.06 -13.65
N GLY A 212 -29.59 0.29 -14.94
CA GLY A 212 -30.39 1.10 -15.85
C GLY A 212 -30.27 2.62 -15.63
N MET A 213 -31.33 3.34 -15.99
CA MET A 213 -31.37 4.81 -16.00
C MET A 213 -32.70 5.34 -15.46
N GLY A 214 -32.66 6.48 -14.76
CA GLY A 214 -33.83 7.12 -14.15
C GLY A 214 -33.55 7.76 -12.78
N ASP A 215 -34.51 8.55 -12.29
CA ASP A 215 -34.48 9.14 -10.93
C ASP A 215 -34.58 8.04 -9.85
N ALA A 216 -34.42 8.42 -8.59
CA ALA A 216 -34.31 7.53 -7.44
C ALA A 216 -35.51 6.60 -7.22
N ASP A 217 -36.65 6.81 -7.89
CA ASP A 217 -37.81 5.89 -7.87
C ASP A 217 -37.56 4.56 -8.61
N LEU A 218 -36.36 4.38 -9.19
CA LEU A 218 -35.81 3.08 -9.57
C LEU A 218 -35.90 2.04 -8.43
N SER A 219 -35.94 0.77 -8.84
CA SER A 219 -36.24 -0.38 -7.97
C SER A 219 -35.46 -0.37 -6.64
N LYS A 220 -36.20 -0.34 -5.54
CA LYS A 220 -35.71 -0.09 -4.15
C LYS A 220 -34.65 -1.07 -3.62
N HIS A 221 -34.37 -2.18 -4.30
CA HIS A 221 -33.20 -3.02 -3.99
C HIS A 221 -31.86 -2.37 -4.39
N GLN A 222 -31.87 -1.36 -5.27
CA GLN A 222 -30.72 -0.55 -5.63
C GLN A 222 -30.49 0.51 -4.53
N LEU A 223 -29.28 0.54 -3.98
CA LEU A 223 -28.91 1.42 -2.86
C LEU A 223 -28.23 2.72 -3.31
N SER A 224 -28.53 3.16 -4.54
CA SER A 224 -28.25 4.52 -5.00
C SER A 224 -29.42 5.43 -4.67
N VAL A 225 -29.15 6.45 -3.86
CA VAL A 225 -30.10 7.47 -3.40
C VAL A 225 -29.63 8.90 -3.70
N SER A 226 -28.46 9.04 -4.33
CA SER A 226 -27.97 10.28 -4.94
C SER A 226 -28.99 10.88 -5.90
N ARG A 227 -28.96 12.20 -6.12
CA ARG A 227 -29.87 12.89 -7.06
C ARG A 227 -29.19 14.09 -7.70
N LYS A 228 -29.50 14.34 -8.98
CA LYS A 228 -29.22 15.61 -9.68
C LYS A 228 -29.63 16.82 -8.84
N GLY A 229 -28.77 17.82 -8.77
CA GLY A 229 -28.99 19.08 -8.08
C GLY A 229 -28.92 19.00 -6.56
N ALA A 230 -28.65 17.82 -5.97
CA ALA A 230 -28.54 17.68 -4.53
C ALA A 230 -27.34 18.44 -3.96
N THR A 231 -27.54 19.02 -2.79
CA THR A 231 -26.55 19.74 -2.00
C THR A 231 -26.17 18.94 -0.77
N THR A 232 -25.15 19.37 -0.02
CA THR A 232 -24.84 18.80 1.29
C THR A 232 -26.04 18.78 2.26
N ARG A 233 -27.00 19.69 2.10
CA ARG A 233 -28.27 19.74 2.88
C ARG A 233 -29.22 18.58 2.59
N ASP A 234 -29.09 17.93 1.45
CA ASP A 234 -29.93 16.78 1.08
C ASP A 234 -29.41 15.46 1.66
N LEU A 235 -28.15 15.42 2.14
CA LEU A 235 -27.52 14.20 2.65
C LEU A 235 -28.28 13.52 3.80
N PRO A 236 -28.85 14.21 4.81
CA PRO A 236 -29.61 13.55 5.86
C PRO A 236 -30.88 12.88 5.36
N LYS A 237 -31.53 13.49 4.36
CA LYS A 237 -32.71 12.92 3.67
C LYS A 237 -32.32 11.69 2.85
N GLN A 238 -31.19 11.74 2.15
CA GLN A 238 -30.64 10.58 1.43
C GLN A 238 -30.23 9.46 2.39
N ALA A 239 -29.60 9.75 3.53
CA ALA A 239 -29.22 8.74 4.53
C ALA A 239 -30.45 8.00 5.07
N LYS A 240 -31.52 8.73 5.42
CA LYS A 240 -32.79 8.15 5.90
C LYS A 240 -33.45 7.25 4.84
N GLU A 241 -33.43 7.65 3.56
CA GLU A 241 -33.94 6.83 2.46
C GLU A 241 -33.04 5.61 2.13
N LEU A 242 -31.72 5.73 2.29
CA LEU A 242 -30.80 4.59 2.15
C LEU A 242 -31.07 3.51 3.20
N LEU A 243 -31.27 3.91 4.46
CA LEU A 243 -31.61 3.00 5.56
C LEU A 243 -33.00 2.37 5.39
N ASN A 244 -33.96 3.12 4.84
CA ASN A 244 -35.29 2.62 4.46
C ASN A 244 -35.20 1.51 3.39
N ARG A 245 -34.41 1.70 2.32
CA ARG A 245 -34.15 0.67 1.30
C ARG A 245 -33.40 -0.53 1.87
N LEU A 246 -32.36 -0.29 2.67
CA LEU A 246 -31.52 -1.32 3.27
C LEU A 246 -32.35 -2.24 4.18
N SER A 247 -33.13 -1.67 5.09
CA SER A 247 -34.02 -2.42 5.99
C SER A 247 -35.09 -3.20 5.22
N THR A 248 -35.71 -2.59 4.20
CA THR A 248 -36.75 -3.23 3.37
C THR A 248 -36.24 -4.42 2.53
N HIS A 249 -35.04 -4.32 1.95
CA HIS A 249 -34.56 -5.32 0.97
C HIS A 249 -33.41 -6.22 1.45
N TYR A 250 -32.67 -5.82 2.49
CA TYR A 250 -31.51 -6.55 3.00
C TYR A 250 -31.56 -6.80 4.53
N GLY A 251 -32.60 -6.32 5.21
CA GLY A 251 -32.83 -6.47 6.64
C GLY A 251 -32.11 -5.40 7.48
N ALA A 252 -32.75 -4.99 8.57
CA ALA A 252 -32.33 -3.84 9.39
C ALA A 252 -31.01 -4.02 10.19
N SER A 253 -30.33 -5.18 10.11
CA SER A 253 -29.11 -5.43 10.88
C SER A 253 -28.18 -6.47 10.23
N SER A 254 -27.69 -6.14 9.03
CA SER A 254 -26.67 -6.95 8.33
C SER A 254 -25.37 -7.06 9.12
N GLU A 255 -24.91 -8.29 9.39
CA GLU A 255 -23.54 -8.59 9.87
C GLU A 255 -22.46 -8.48 8.78
N LYS A 256 -22.87 -8.15 7.55
CA LYS A 256 -22.02 -7.94 6.38
C LYS A 256 -21.67 -6.46 6.22
N TRP A 257 -20.49 -6.18 5.67
CA TRP A 257 -20.06 -4.81 5.38
C TRP A 257 -20.79 -4.18 4.20
N ILE A 258 -21.21 -2.93 4.40
CA ILE A 258 -21.65 -2.02 3.34
C ILE A 258 -20.57 -0.97 3.04
N MET A 259 -20.23 -0.78 1.77
CA MET A 259 -19.47 0.37 1.30
C MET A 259 -20.45 1.46 0.85
N ILE A 260 -20.34 2.66 1.40
CA ILE A 260 -21.21 3.80 1.05
C ILE A 260 -20.35 4.88 0.42
N ILE A 261 -20.53 5.14 -0.88
CA ILE A 261 -19.81 6.20 -1.59
C ILE A 261 -20.70 7.44 -1.65
N ILE A 262 -20.39 8.43 -0.83
CA ILE A 262 -21.02 9.74 -0.85
C ILE A 262 -20.18 10.63 -1.76
N ALA A 263 -20.69 11.05 -2.93
CA ALA A 263 -19.97 11.96 -3.82
C ALA A 263 -20.79 13.23 -4.05
N ILE A 264 -20.42 14.30 -3.36
CA ILE A 264 -21.25 15.48 -3.16
C ILE A 264 -20.46 16.77 -3.38
N GLY A 265 -21.15 17.79 -3.88
CA GLY A 265 -20.66 19.15 -3.89
C GLY A 265 -20.09 19.63 -5.23
N THR A 266 -20.07 18.79 -6.28
CA THR A 266 -19.68 19.26 -7.61
C THR A 266 -20.74 20.21 -8.17
N GLU A 267 -22.01 19.84 -8.11
CA GLU A 267 -23.10 20.70 -8.58
C GLU A 267 -23.30 21.91 -7.64
N GLU A 268 -23.23 21.71 -6.33
CA GLU A 268 -23.31 22.79 -5.33
C GLU A 268 -22.19 23.84 -5.50
N LEU A 269 -20.94 23.40 -5.68
CA LEU A 269 -19.80 24.28 -5.95
C LEU A 269 -19.93 24.98 -7.31
N CYS A 270 -20.47 24.32 -8.34
CA CYS A 270 -20.68 24.94 -9.65
C CYS A 270 -21.83 25.95 -9.68
N ASN A 271 -22.89 25.73 -8.89
CA ASN A 271 -24.07 26.59 -8.87
C ASN A 271 -23.88 27.80 -7.94
N THR A 272 -23.22 27.59 -6.79
CA THR A 272 -23.16 28.59 -5.71
C THR A 272 -21.76 29.13 -5.43
N CYS A 273 -20.71 28.39 -5.81
CA CYS A 273 -19.33 28.66 -5.42
C CYS A 273 -19.13 28.76 -3.89
N ASN A 274 -19.94 28.07 -3.07
CA ASN A 274 -19.85 28.08 -1.61
C ASN A 274 -19.07 26.87 -1.04
N GLY A 275 -18.88 26.88 0.29
CA GLY A 275 -18.42 25.73 1.05
C GLY A 275 -19.57 24.76 1.37
N PRO A 276 -19.27 23.60 1.96
CA PRO A 276 -20.27 22.61 2.37
C PRO A 276 -21.07 23.06 3.60
N ASP A 277 -22.30 22.56 3.71
CA ASP A 277 -23.09 22.60 4.95
C ASP A 277 -22.60 21.49 5.89
N GLU A 278 -21.65 21.85 6.76
CA GLU A 278 -20.99 20.93 7.71
C GLU A 278 -22.01 20.21 8.62
N ASN A 279 -23.05 20.91 9.07
CA ASN A 279 -24.05 20.35 9.96
C ASN A 279 -24.88 19.25 9.27
N ALA A 280 -25.24 19.46 8.00
CA ALA A 280 -25.96 18.45 7.23
C ALA A 280 -25.09 17.22 6.87
N ILE A 281 -23.78 17.39 6.66
CA ILE A 281 -22.87 16.24 6.54
C ILE A 281 -22.82 15.47 7.87
N ARG A 282 -22.74 16.17 9.00
CA ARG A 282 -22.68 15.56 10.35
C ARG A 282 -23.94 14.77 10.68
N GLU A 283 -25.13 15.35 10.50
CA GLU A 283 -26.42 14.66 10.70
C GLU A 283 -26.53 13.42 9.79
N ALA A 284 -26.12 13.52 8.52
CA ALA A 284 -26.15 12.39 7.60
C ALA A 284 -25.24 11.24 8.03
N LEU A 285 -24.03 11.54 8.51
CA LEU A 285 -23.09 10.54 9.02
C LEU A 285 -23.55 9.94 10.35
N GLU A 286 -24.10 10.75 11.27
CA GLU A 286 -24.64 10.28 12.54
C GLU A 286 -25.84 9.34 12.34
N VAL A 287 -26.75 9.66 11.43
CA VAL A 287 -27.87 8.79 11.03
C VAL A 287 -27.38 7.43 10.51
N LEU A 288 -26.28 7.42 9.73
CA LEU A 288 -25.66 6.17 9.26
C LEU A 288 -24.94 5.42 10.39
N ASP A 289 -24.18 6.11 11.24
CA ASP A 289 -23.39 5.50 12.31
C ASP A 289 -24.28 4.88 13.41
N THR A 290 -25.30 5.61 13.86
CA THR A 290 -26.29 5.10 14.83
C THR A 290 -27.06 3.89 14.31
N SER A 291 -27.31 3.80 13.00
CA SER A 291 -28.13 2.75 12.39
C SER A 291 -27.35 1.55 11.87
N LEU A 292 -26.05 1.69 11.56
CA LEU A 292 -25.25 0.66 10.90
C LEU A 292 -24.24 0.01 11.84
N LYS A 293 -24.27 -1.34 11.87
CA LYS A 293 -23.28 -2.16 12.57
C LYS A 293 -21.90 -2.11 11.95
N LYS A 294 -21.82 -2.30 10.62
CA LYS A 294 -20.58 -2.48 9.84
C LYS A 294 -20.65 -1.69 8.54
N ALA A 295 -20.00 -0.53 8.49
CA ALA A 295 -20.02 0.34 7.32
C ALA A 295 -18.65 0.96 7.07
N PHE A 296 -18.29 1.07 5.79
CA PHE A 296 -17.16 1.85 5.34
C PHE A 296 -17.67 2.96 4.41
N VAL A 297 -17.71 4.17 4.95
CA VAL A 297 -18.20 5.38 4.28
C VAL A 297 -17.03 6.10 3.64
N ILE A 298 -17.15 6.36 2.35
CA ILE A 298 -16.18 7.11 1.56
C ILE A 298 -16.86 8.44 1.21
N LEU A 299 -16.39 9.54 1.79
CA LEU A 299 -16.96 10.87 1.62
C LEU A 299 -16.10 11.69 0.65
N LEU A 300 -16.54 11.74 -0.61
CA LEU A 300 -15.88 12.44 -1.72
C LEU A 300 -16.47 13.84 -1.88
N GLY A 301 -15.60 14.84 -1.83
CA GLY A 301 -15.96 16.23 -2.12
C GLY A 301 -15.95 16.56 -3.62
N PRO A 302 -16.02 17.85 -3.97
CA PRO A 302 -16.16 18.33 -5.33
C PRO A 302 -15.09 17.79 -6.28
N THR A 303 -15.46 17.58 -7.54
CA THR A 303 -14.53 17.06 -8.54
C THR A 303 -13.45 18.08 -8.91
N HIS A 304 -12.22 17.61 -9.01
CA HIS A 304 -11.06 18.40 -9.42
C HIS A 304 -10.44 17.82 -10.68
N VAL A 305 -10.96 18.21 -11.84
CA VAL A 305 -10.48 17.73 -13.14
C VAL A 305 -9.39 18.68 -13.65
N SER A 306 -8.18 18.20 -13.90
CA SER A 306 -7.04 19.05 -14.25
C SER A 306 -6.07 18.41 -15.26
N HIS A 307 -5.25 19.24 -15.90
CA HIS A 307 -4.20 18.74 -16.81
C HIS A 307 -3.02 18.16 -16.02
N GLN A 308 -2.46 17.02 -16.45
CA GLN A 308 -1.41 16.27 -15.74
C GLN A 308 -0.20 17.14 -15.33
N SER A 309 0.21 18.09 -16.18
CA SER A 309 1.32 19.04 -15.89
C SER A 309 0.89 20.39 -15.27
N LYS A 310 -0.41 20.61 -15.02
CA LYS A 310 -0.97 21.87 -14.47
C LYS A 310 -2.01 21.56 -13.39
N GLN A 311 -1.69 20.64 -12.48
CA GLN A 311 -2.65 20.01 -11.56
C GLN A 311 -3.46 20.98 -10.69
N LYS A 312 -2.90 22.14 -10.31
CA LYS A 312 -3.64 23.20 -9.58
C LYS A 312 -4.82 23.82 -10.36
N LYS A 313 -4.85 23.69 -11.69
CA LYS A 313 -5.91 24.30 -12.53
C LYS A 313 -7.09 23.35 -12.72
N ASN A 314 -8.10 23.46 -11.84
CA ASN A 314 -9.40 22.79 -12.02
C ASN A 314 -10.13 23.36 -13.25
N LEU A 315 -10.51 22.51 -14.20
CA LEU A 315 -11.27 22.89 -15.41
C LEU A 315 -12.68 23.39 -15.08
N LEU A 316 -13.27 22.98 -13.95
CA LEU A 316 -14.56 23.50 -13.49
C LEU A 316 -14.57 25.03 -13.38
N LYS A 317 -13.41 25.66 -13.14
CA LYS A 317 -13.23 27.13 -13.10
C LYS A 317 -13.79 27.84 -14.33
N TYR A 318 -13.82 27.19 -15.49
CA TYR A 318 -14.27 27.78 -16.76
C TYR A 318 -15.66 27.27 -17.19
N ARG A 319 -16.17 26.23 -16.52
CA ARG A 319 -17.39 25.50 -16.88
C ARG A 319 -18.56 25.85 -15.99
N CYS A 320 -18.35 26.02 -14.68
CA CYS A 320 -19.36 26.54 -13.76
C CYS A 320 -19.62 28.04 -13.99
N ASP A 321 -20.88 28.49 -13.96
CA ASP A 321 -21.20 29.90 -14.19
C ASP A 321 -20.71 30.83 -13.07
N CYS A 322 -20.76 30.39 -11.79
CA CYS A 322 -20.32 31.23 -10.66
C CYS A 322 -18.80 31.48 -10.62
N SER A 323 -18.00 30.67 -11.33
CA SER A 323 -16.52 30.77 -11.34
C SER A 323 -15.90 31.17 -12.68
N ARG A 324 -16.64 31.10 -13.80
CA ARG A 324 -16.13 31.33 -15.18
C ARG A 324 -15.29 32.60 -15.31
N ASP A 325 -15.78 33.71 -14.77
CA ASP A 325 -15.17 35.03 -14.91
C ASP A 325 -14.29 35.45 -13.72
N LYS A 326 -14.05 34.56 -12.75
CA LYS A 326 -13.22 34.84 -11.58
C LYS A 326 -11.72 34.76 -11.91
N GLN A 327 -10.88 35.29 -11.02
CA GLN A 327 -9.42 35.26 -11.17
C GLN A 327 -8.86 33.82 -11.10
N PRO A 328 -7.64 33.56 -11.63
CA PRO A 328 -6.90 32.34 -11.36
C PRO A 328 -6.75 32.08 -9.84
N GLY A 329 -6.74 30.81 -9.42
CA GLY A 329 -6.68 30.44 -8.00
C GLY A 329 -8.03 30.47 -7.25
N PHE A 330 -9.07 31.10 -7.80
CA PHE A 330 -10.40 31.17 -7.14
C PHE A 330 -10.95 29.80 -6.71
N MET A 331 -10.86 28.78 -7.57
CA MET A 331 -11.31 27.42 -7.24
C MET A 331 -10.40 26.72 -6.22
N GLU A 332 -9.13 27.10 -6.11
CA GLU A 332 -8.19 26.55 -5.11
C GLU A 332 -8.56 27.07 -3.72
N ALA A 333 -8.83 28.37 -3.59
CA ALA A 333 -9.33 28.99 -2.34
C ALA A 333 -10.72 28.47 -1.93
N LYS A 334 -11.61 28.18 -2.89
CA LYS A 334 -12.91 27.55 -2.57
C LYS A 334 -12.78 26.09 -2.15
N ALA A 335 -11.91 25.32 -2.80
CA ALA A 335 -11.61 23.95 -2.39
C ALA A 335 -10.96 23.86 -1.01
N GLU A 336 -10.21 24.89 -0.57
CA GLU A 336 -9.65 24.95 0.79
C GLU A 336 -10.73 24.92 1.88
N ASN A 337 -11.91 25.51 1.65
CA ASN A 337 -13.02 25.44 2.59
C ASN A 337 -13.60 24.01 2.71
N TRP A 338 -13.79 23.34 1.56
CA TRP A 338 -14.19 21.93 1.51
C TRP A 338 -13.16 21.03 2.20
N ASN A 339 -11.85 21.26 1.97
CA ASN A 339 -10.76 20.58 2.67
C ASN A 339 -10.88 20.73 4.20
N LYS A 340 -11.05 21.97 4.71
CA LYS A 340 -11.11 22.26 6.15
C LYS A 340 -12.26 21.54 6.85
N VAL A 341 -13.46 21.55 6.27
CA VAL A 341 -14.63 20.86 6.83
C VAL A 341 -14.43 19.34 6.81
N PHE A 342 -14.06 18.78 5.65
CA PHE A 342 -13.94 17.32 5.49
C PHE A 342 -12.84 16.72 6.37
N MET A 343 -11.71 17.42 6.56
CA MET A 343 -10.64 16.94 7.45
C MET A 343 -11.05 16.98 8.93
N ARG A 344 -11.81 18.00 9.38
CA ARG A 344 -12.34 18.03 10.76
C ARG A 344 -13.35 16.91 11.01
N ILE A 345 -14.13 16.54 10.00
CA ILE A 345 -15.05 15.39 10.09
C ILE A 345 -14.27 14.07 10.07
N GLN A 346 -13.19 13.94 9.29
CA GLN A 346 -12.30 12.78 9.34
C GLN A 346 -11.72 12.57 10.75
N GLU A 347 -11.20 13.63 11.36
CA GLU A 347 -10.56 13.61 12.69
C GLU A 347 -11.52 13.10 13.77
N GLU A 348 -12.74 13.63 13.84
CA GLU A 348 -13.78 13.15 14.77
C GLU A 348 -14.14 11.68 14.56
N TYR A 349 -14.28 11.22 13.31
CA TYR A 349 -14.61 9.83 13.04
C TYR A 349 -13.43 8.88 13.26
N ASP A 350 -12.19 9.35 13.17
CA ASP A 350 -11.00 8.59 13.56
C ASP A 350 -10.89 8.43 15.09
N GLU A 351 -11.26 9.45 15.87
CA GLU A 351 -11.40 9.33 17.34
C GLU A 351 -12.51 8.33 17.71
N LYS A 352 -13.70 8.44 17.09
CA LYS A 352 -14.81 7.49 17.28
C LYS A 352 -14.40 6.05 16.94
N MET A 353 -13.56 5.85 15.92
CA MET A 353 -13.09 4.53 15.47
C MET A 353 -12.27 3.77 16.51
N VAL A 354 -11.67 4.47 17.49
CA VAL A 354 -10.98 3.85 18.64
C VAL A 354 -11.96 3.05 19.51
N VAL A 355 -13.21 3.51 19.61
CA VAL A 355 -14.28 2.86 20.40
C VAL A 355 -15.15 1.97 19.52
N LYS A 356 -15.64 2.48 18.39
CA LYS A 356 -16.51 1.76 17.43
C LYS A 356 -15.75 1.46 16.14
N ASN A 357 -14.81 0.52 16.20
CA ASN A 357 -13.96 0.13 15.07
C ASN A 357 -14.68 -0.56 13.90
N THR A 358 -16.02 -0.64 13.90
CA THR A 358 -16.84 -1.22 12.82
C THR A 358 -17.54 -0.17 11.94
N PHE A 359 -17.48 1.11 12.29
CA PHE A 359 -17.90 2.21 11.41
C PHE A 359 -16.68 3.04 11.02
N GLY A 360 -16.39 3.12 9.72
CA GLY A 360 -15.20 3.78 9.20
C GLY A 360 -15.53 4.89 8.24
N LEU A 361 -14.91 6.06 8.43
CA LEU A 361 -14.95 7.16 7.47
C LEU A 361 -13.61 7.29 6.74
N LEU A 362 -13.67 7.52 5.43
CA LEU A 362 -12.57 8.04 4.62
C LEU A 362 -13.06 9.26 3.83
N ALA A 363 -12.79 10.45 4.36
CA ALA A 363 -13.03 11.71 3.68
C ALA A 363 -11.90 11.99 2.67
N LEU A 364 -12.27 12.23 1.42
CA LEU A 364 -11.39 12.69 0.35
C LEU A 364 -11.98 14.02 -0.16
N PRO A 365 -11.47 15.18 0.29
CA PRO A 365 -12.16 16.47 0.12
C PRO A 365 -12.28 16.95 -1.32
N GLN A 366 -11.54 16.32 -2.26
CA GLN A 366 -11.65 16.55 -3.69
C GLN A 366 -11.54 15.21 -4.43
N LEU A 367 -12.42 15.00 -5.41
CA LEU A 367 -12.38 13.87 -6.32
C LEU A 367 -11.50 14.22 -7.53
N THR A 368 -10.19 14.04 -7.37
CA THR A 368 -9.18 14.58 -8.30
C THR A 368 -8.94 13.67 -9.51
N VAL A 369 -9.04 14.23 -10.71
CA VAL A 369 -8.87 13.50 -11.98
C VAL A 369 -7.86 14.22 -12.87
N THR A 370 -6.70 13.61 -13.09
CA THR A 370 -5.65 14.14 -13.98
C THR A 370 -5.71 13.50 -15.38
N SER A 371 -5.47 14.30 -16.42
CA SER A 371 -5.43 13.82 -17.81
C SER A 371 -4.49 14.69 -18.67
N ARG A 372 -4.03 14.14 -19.81
CA ARG A 372 -3.34 14.92 -20.86
C ARG A 372 -4.33 15.64 -21.80
N THR A 373 -5.60 15.27 -21.72
CA THR A 373 -6.74 15.87 -22.43
C THR A 373 -7.95 15.89 -21.46
N PRO A 374 -7.89 16.68 -20.37
CA PRO A 374 -8.96 16.75 -19.37
C PRO A 374 -10.27 17.33 -19.92
N GLU A 375 -10.23 18.05 -21.03
CA GLU A 375 -11.38 18.62 -21.72
C GLU A 375 -12.32 17.52 -22.22
N LEU A 376 -11.75 16.39 -22.68
CA LEU A 376 -12.46 15.21 -23.19
C LEU A 376 -13.10 14.34 -22.09
N LEU A 377 -13.08 14.78 -20.83
CA LEU A 377 -13.73 14.13 -19.69
C LEU A 377 -15.09 14.75 -19.36
N PHE A 378 -15.42 15.87 -19.99
CA PHE A 378 -16.71 16.57 -19.89
C PHE A 378 -17.48 16.48 -21.21
N HIS A 379 -18.72 16.94 -21.22
CA HIS A 379 -19.38 17.40 -22.44
C HIS A 379 -18.88 18.80 -22.84
N ASP A 380 -19.15 19.24 -24.08
CA ASP A 380 -18.64 20.51 -24.58
C ASP A 380 -19.14 21.72 -23.77
N ASN A 381 -18.19 22.50 -23.25
CA ASN A 381 -18.31 23.70 -22.40
C ASN A 381 -19.11 23.59 -21.08
N GLU A 382 -19.81 22.49 -20.82
CA GLU A 382 -20.60 22.27 -19.60
C GLU A 382 -19.82 21.64 -18.44
N PRO A 383 -20.28 21.77 -17.18
CA PRO A 383 -19.66 21.09 -16.03
C PRO A 383 -19.99 19.59 -15.94
N ILE A 384 -20.85 19.06 -16.82
CA ILE A 384 -21.29 17.66 -16.81
C ILE A 384 -20.15 16.73 -17.26
N ILE A 385 -19.85 15.74 -16.43
CA ILE A 385 -18.80 14.74 -16.64
C ILE A 385 -19.34 13.60 -17.51
N ASN A 386 -18.57 13.17 -18.52
CA ASN A 386 -18.96 12.11 -19.44
C ASN A 386 -18.46 10.72 -18.97
N ARG A 387 -18.89 9.64 -19.65
CA ARG A 387 -18.47 8.25 -19.40
C ARG A 387 -16.96 8.06 -19.19
N ARG A 388 -16.12 8.79 -19.94
CA ARG A 388 -14.65 8.71 -19.85
C ARG A 388 -14.14 9.38 -18.57
N GLY A 389 -14.74 10.48 -18.15
CA GLY A 389 -14.50 11.09 -16.84
C GLY A 389 -14.85 10.13 -15.70
N HIS A 390 -16.06 9.57 -15.70
CA HIS A 390 -16.50 8.57 -14.71
C HIS A 390 -15.56 7.36 -14.65
N THR A 391 -15.13 6.84 -15.80
CA THR A 391 -14.12 5.76 -15.90
C THR A 391 -12.83 6.11 -15.15
N TYR A 392 -12.33 7.34 -15.29
CA TYR A 392 -11.10 7.78 -14.61
C TYR A 392 -11.32 8.05 -13.12
N MET A 393 -12.55 8.42 -12.71
CA MET A 393 -12.92 8.64 -11.31
C MET A 393 -12.96 7.34 -10.51
N SER A 394 -13.58 6.28 -11.05
CA SER A 394 -13.53 4.94 -10.43
C SER A 394 -12.10 4.42 -10.32
N LYS A 395 -11.28 4.67 -11.35
CA LYS A 395 -9.87 4.26 -11.37
C LYS A 395 -9.01 5.01 -10.37
N TRP A 396 -9.14 6.34 -10.29
CA TRP A 396 -8.48 7.15 -9.28
C TRP A 396 -8.87 6.69 -7.88
N LEU A 397 -10.18 6.55 -7.64
CA LEU A 397 -10.71 6.17 -6.34
C LEU A 397 -10.23 4.77 -5.92
N TRP A 398 -10.30 3.79 -6.82
CA TRP A 398 -9.79 2.44 -6.55
C TRP A 398 -8.30 2.46 -6.18
N ASN A 399 -7.47 3.09 -7.00
CA ASN A 399 -6.02 3.16 -6.73
C ASN A 399 -5.73 3.95 -5.43
N ARG A 400 -6.46 5.04 -5.15
CA ARG A 400 -6.37 5.84 -3.91
C ARG A 400 -6.82 5.08 -2.66
N LEU A 401 -7.72 4.11 -2.79
CA LEU A 401 -8.13 3.17 -1.74
C LEU A 401 -7.07 2.08 -1.49
N MET A 402 -6.35 1.63 -2.52
CA MET A 402 -5.27 0.63 -2.39
C MET A 402 -3.96 1.23 -1.84
N THR A 403 -3.60 2.47 -2.23
CA THR A 403 -2.31 3.08 -1.84
C THR A 403 -2.37 4.12 -0.72
N GLY A 404 -3.57 4.51 -0.29
CA GLY A 404 -3.72 5.60 0.68
C GLY A 404 -3.20 6.94 0.14
N GLU A 405 -2.79 7.82 1.06
CA GLU A 405 -2.42 9.22 0.76
C GLU A 405 -1.26 9.38 -0.21
N ARG A 406 -0.36 8.39 -0.30
CA ARG A 406 0.84 8.44 -1.15
C ARG A 406 0.55 8.13 -2.63
N TYR A 407 -0.71 8.19 -3.07
CA TYR A 407 -1.07 8.01 -4.48
C TYR A 407 -0.55 9.15 -5.35
N ASN A 408 0.53 8.91 -6.09
CA ASN A 408 1.22 9.96 -6.87
C ASN A 408 0.49 10.30 -8.18
N LEU A 409 -0.39 11.30 -8.09
CA LEU A 409 -1.14 11.93 -9.19
C LEU A 409 -0.27 12.52 -10.32
N SER A 410 1.02 12.80 -10.08
CA SER A 410 1.92 13.36 -11.11
C SER A 410 2.46 12.28 -12.03
N SER A 411 2.82 11.12 -11.48
CA SER A 411 3.16 9.93 -12.27
C SER A 411 1.93 9.26 -12.90
N ALA A 412 0.76 9.37 -12.27
CA ALA A 412 -0.46 8.73 -12.73
C ALA A 412 -0.90 9.22 -14.12
N VAL A 413 -1.19 8.27 -15.01
CA VAL A 413 -1.77 8.48 -16.33
C VAL A 413 -3.07 7.68 -16.39
N LEU A 414 -4.15 8.24 -15.83
CA LEU A 414 -5.44 7.55 -15.67
C LEU A 414 -6.03 6.98 -16.97
N SER A 415 -5.60 7.43 -18.15
CA SER A 415 -5.94 6.82 -19.45
C SER A 415 -5.34 5.43 -19.70
N SER A 416 -4.22 5.07 -19.05
CA SER A 416 -3.38 3.92 -19.42
C SER A 416 -2.80 3.12 -18.26
N ASP A 417 -2.78 3.66 -17.04
CA ASP A 417 -2.32 2.92 -15.85
C ASP A 417 -3.15 1.63 -15.63
N SER A 418 -2.62 0.69 -14.85
CA SER A 418 -3.42 -0.42 -14.34
C SER A 418 -4.26 -0.02 -13.12
N TYR A 419 -5.24 -0.85 -12.76
CA TYR A 419 -5.80 -0.92 -11.41
C TYR A 419 -4.83 -1.67 -10.50
N PHE A 420 -4.64 -1.18 -9.29
CA PHE A 420 -3.75 -1.80 -8.31
C PHE A 420 -4.44 -2.95 -7.57
N CYS A 421 -3.72 -4.05 -7.35
CA CYS A 421 -4.15 -5.08 -6.41
C CYS A 421 -3.89 -4.64 -4.96
N PRO A 422 -4.58 -5.22 -3.96
CA PRO A 422 -4.20 -5.09 -2.55
C PRO A 422 -2.75 -5.52 -2.34
N SER A 423 -2.02 -4.83 -1.46
CA SER A 423 -0.60 -5.11 -1.20
C SER A 423 -0.46 -6.39 -0.37
N SER A 424 0.47 -7.29 -0.72
CA SER A 424 0.69 -8.53 0.04
C SER A 424 1.17 -8.31 1.48
N GLY A 425 1.75 -7.13 1.79
CA GLY A 425 2.09 -6.72 3.15
C GLY A 425 0.96 -6.01 3.91
N CYS A 426 -0.15 -5.69 3.24
CA CYS A 426 -1.35 -5.10 3.83
C CYS A 426 -2.53 -5.17 2.83
N PRO A 427 -3.29 -6.27 2.79
CA PRO A 427 -4.25 -6.57 1.73
C PRO A 427 -5.65 -5.96 1.99
N TYR A 428 -5.68 -4.77 2.59
CA TYR A 428 -6.87 -4.09 3.08
C TYR A 428 -7.03 -2.72 2.39
N PHE A 429 -8.24 -2.16 2.42
CA PHE A 429 -8.43 -0.74 2.07
C PHE A 429 -7.62 0.13 3.02
N ARG A 430 -6.96 1.18 2.49
CA ARG A 430 -6.13 2.07 3.31
C ARG A 430 -6.97 3.08 4.08
N THR A 431 -6.97 2.90 5.39
CA THR A 431 -7.74 3.66 6.38
C THR A 431 -6.79 4.18 7.46
N SER A 432 -7.24 5.16 8.25
CA SER A 432 -6.50 5.73 9.38
C SER A 432 -5.92 4.65 10.31
N MET A 433 -6.74 3.66 10.68
CA MET A 433 -6.36 2.52 11.52
C MET A 433 -5.12 1.75 11.00
N ASN A 434 -5.06 1.44 9.70
CA ASN A 434 -3.99 0.62 9.12
C ASN A 434 -2.88 1.41 8.42
N MET A 435 -2.97 2.75 8.42
CA MET A 435 -1.95 3.66 7.85
C MET A 435 -0.60 3.58 8.59
N ARG A 436 -0.63 3.50 9.93
CA ARG A 436 0.58 3.38 10.77
C ARG A 436 0.97 1.94 11.09
N ARG A 437 -0.01 1.05 11.28
CA ARG A 437 0.24 -0.37 11.58
C ARG A 437 -0.82 -1.26 10.94
N CYS A 438 -0.42 -2.00 9.91
CA CYS A 438 -1.28 -3.02 9.32
C CYS A 438 -1.06 -4.35 10.05
N ALA A 439 -2.08 -4.83 10.75
CA ALA A 439 -2.05 -6.11 11.47
C ALA A 439 -2.72 -7.19 10.63
N MET A 440 -1.93 -8.11 10.07
CA MET A 440 -2.44 -9.33 9.46
C MET A 440 -2.53 -10.44 10.53
N LEU A 441 -3.59 -11.24 10.47
CA LEU A 441 -3.87 -12.30 11.42
C LEU A 441 -4.29 -13.55 10.63
N SER A 442 -3.47 -14.60 10.62
CA SER A 442 -3.80 -15.81 9.86
C SER A 442 -4.95 -16.58 10.51
N LEU A 443 -5.69 -17.37 9.74
CA LEU A 443 -6.72 -18.25 10.30
C LEU A 443 -6.12 -19.29 11.25
N SER A 444 -4.90 -19.77 10.98
CA SER A 444 -4.12 -20.62 11.89
C SER A 444 -3.77 -19.92 13.21
N ASP A 445 -3.43 -18.63 13.20
CA ASP A 445 -3.20 -17.86 14.43
C ASP A 445 -4.49 -17.71 15.25
N VAL A 446 -5.64 -17.60 14.59
CA VAL A 446 -6.95 -17.55 15.25
C VAL A 446 -7.28 -18.90 15.86
N GLU A 447 -7.07 -19.99 15.12
CA GLU A 447 -7.31 -21.35 15.59
C GLU A 447 -6.40 -21.70 16.78
N GLU A 448 -5.09 -21.43 16.73
CA GLU A 448 -4.22 -21.62 17.90
C GLU A 448 -4.71 -20.78 19.10
N LYS A 449 -5.10 -19.52 18.90
CA LYS A 449 -5.63 -18.65 19.97
C LYS A 449 -6.98 -19.10 20.51
N MET A 450 -7.80 -19.82 19.73
CA MET A 450 -9.05 -20.44 20.16
C MET A 450 -8.81 -21.81 20.84
N LEU A 451 -7.78 -22.55 20.46
CA LEU A 451 -7.36 -23.76 21.19
C LEU A 451 -6.68 -23.41 22.52
N VAL A 452 -6.08 -22.21 22.63
CA VAL A 452 -5.52 -21.60 23.84
C VAL A 452 -6.58 -21.01 24.78
N ARG A 453 -7.75 -20.64 24.27
CA ARG A 453 -8.88 -20.08 25.05
C ARG A 453 -10.09 -20.99 24.90
N GLY A 454 -10.31 -21.87 25.89
CA GLY A 454 -11.29 -22.95 25.81
C GLY A 454 -12.70 -22.50 25.42
N ALA A 455 -13.53 -23.45 24.99
CA ALA A 455 -14.94 -23.18 24.60
C ALA A 455 -15.82 -22.70 25.78
N ASP A 456 -15.30 -22.81 27.01
CA ASP A 456 -15.79 -22.27 28.27
C ASP A 456 -15.35 -20.82 28.55
N GLY A 457 -14.41 -20.29 27.76
CA GLY A 457 -13.84 -18.94 27.90
C GLY A 457 -12.56 -18.86 28.74
N GLU A 458 -12.11 -19.97 29.35
CA GLU A 458 -10.92 -19.96 30.22
C GLU A 458 -9.62 -19.78 29.42
N VAL A 459 -8.71 -18.96 29.94
CA VAL A 459 -7.42 -18.65 29.30
C VAL A 459 -6.37 -19.68 29.71
N VAL A 460 -6.36 -20.81 29.02
CA VAL A 460 -5.32 -21.84 29.15
C VAL A 460 -4.02 -21.31 28.57
N LYS A 461 -3.20 -20.64 29.41
CA LYS A 461 -1.88 -20.15 29.00
C LYS A 461 -1.02 -21.32 28.47
N VAL A 462 -0.92 -21.47 27.14
CA VAL A 462 0.00 -22.40 26.47
C VAL A 462 1.44 -21.86 26.58
N ARG A 463 1.92 -21.82 27.82
CA ARG A 463 3.32 -21.68 28.17
C ARG A 463 3.96 -23.02 27.81
N ARG A 464 4.47 -23.14 26.57
CA ARG A 464 5.14 -24.35 26.05
C ARG A 464 5.96 -24.97 27.19
N PRO A 465 5.62 -26.18 27.67
CA PRO A 465 6.13 -26.67 28.94
C PRO A 465 7.65 -26.74 28.85
N LYS A 466 8.37 -26.30 29.89
CA LYS A 466 9.85 -26.26 29.87
C LYS A 466 10.46 -27.60 29.44
N ALA A 467 9.81 -28.71 29.80
CA ALA A 467 10.13 -30.06 29.35
C ALA A 467 10.25 -30.24 27.82
N TYR A 468 9.47 -29.52 26.99
CA TYR A 468 9.55 -29.60 25.53
C TYR A 468 10.79 -28.88 25.00
N LEU A 469 11.13 -27.71 25.54
CA LEU A 469 12.38 -27.00 25.26
C LEU A 469 13.60 -27.84 25.69
N TYR A 470 13.56 -28.46 26.88
CA TYR A 470 14.60 -29.39 27.31
C TYR A 470 14.70 -30.63 26.41
N LYS A 471 13.59 -31.21 25.93
CA LYS A 471 13.63 -32.31 24.95
C LYS A 471 14.34 -31.92 23.65
N ILE A 472 14.08 -30.72 23.11
CA ILE A 472 14.77 -30.23 21.91
C ILE A 472 16.25 -29.99 22.19
N ALA A 473 16.60 -29.33 23.29
CA ALA A 473 18.00 -29.09 23.67
C ALA A 473 18.79 -30.40 23.84
N ILE A 474 18.22 -31.39 24.54
CA ILE A 474 18.82 -32.71 24.72
C ILE A 474 18.99 -33.42 23.37
N ALA A 475 17.99 -33.37 22.48
CA ALA A 475 18.09 -33.98 21.16
C ALA A 475 19.23 -33.37 20.32
N VAL A 476 19.38 -32.04 20.32
CA VAL A 476 20.49 -31.34 19.63
C VAL A 476 21.85 -31.76 20.20
N VAL A 477 22.00 -31.81 21.53
CA VAL A 477 23.24 -32.25 22.18
C VAL A 477 23.56 -33.71 21.81
N VAL A 478 22.59 -34.62 21.89
CA VAL A 478 22.79 -36.04 21.54
C VAL A 478 23.19 -36.22 20.07
N ILE A 479 22.51 -35.55 19.13
CA ILE A 479 22.84 -35.61 17.70
C ILE A 479 24.25 -35.07 17.44
N SER A 480 24.62 -33.94 18.08
CA SER A 480 25.97 -33.37 17.99
C SER A 480 27.04 -34.32 18.54
N SER A 481 26.79 -34.97 19.69
CA SER A 481 27.71 -35.94 20.29
C SER A 481 27.91 -37.17 19.41
N ILE A 482 26.83 -37.70 18.80
CA ILE A 482 26.91 -38.84 17.88
C ILE A 482 27.72 -38.47 16.63
N ALA A 483 27.48 -37.28 16.04
CA ALA A 483 28.24 -36.80 14.90
C ALA A 483 29.75 -36.66 15.20
N ALA A 484 30.09 -36.12 16.37
CA ALA A 484 31.48 -35.98 16.81
C ALA A 484 32.18 -37.34 17.01
N VAL A 485 31.50 -38.33 17.60
CA VAL A 485 32.02 -39.69 17.77
C VAL A 485 32.23 -40.39 16.42
N ILE A 486 31.29 -40.25 15.47
CA ILE A 486 31.44 -40.80 14.11
C ILE A 486 32.64 -40.16 13.40
N ALA A 487 32.74 -38.83 13.40
CA ALA A 487 33.86 -38.10 12.79
C ALA A 487 35.21 -38.51 13.40
N GLY A 488 35.32 -38.55 14.73
CA GLY A 488 36.53 -39.01 15.44
C GLY A 488 36.90 -40.45 15.10
N THR A 489 35.92 -41.34 14.98
CA THR A 489 36.13 -42.75 14.60
C THR A 489 36.61 -42.88 13.15
N VAL A 490 36.10 -42.07 12.23
CA VAL A 490 36.59 -42.00 10.83
C VAL A 490 38.03 -41.50 10.79
N ILE A 491 38.34 -40.39 11.47
CA ILE A 491 39.69 -39.81 11.53
C ILE A 491 40.70 -40.80 12.15
N TYR A 492 40.34 -41.49 13.24
CA TYR A 492 41.17 -42.53 13.85
C TYR A 492 41.46 -43.69 12.89
N ASN A 493 40.45 -44.17 12.16
CA ASN A 493 40.63 -45.26 11.19
C ASN A 493 41.44 -44.83 9.95
N ILE A 494 41.40 -43.56 9.54
CA ILE A 494 42.26 -43.00 8.50
C ILE A 494 43.71 -42.90 9.02
N SER A 495 43.90 -42.35 10.22
CA SER A 495 45.21 -42.23 10.88
C SER A 495 45.90 -43.60 11.01
N LYS A 496 45.18 -44.62 11.47
CA LYS A 496 45.69 -46.00 11.63
C LYS A 496 46.03 -46.70 10.31
N ARG A 497 45.67 -46.14 9.16
CA ARG A 497 46.04 -46.61 7.81
C ARG A 497 47.19 -45.80 7.18
N SER A 498 47.67 -44.74 7.82
CA SER A 498 48.76 -43.89 7.33
C SER A 498 50.14 -44.44 7.71
N VAL A 499 50.74 -45.26 6.85
CA VAL A 499 52.05 -45.92 7.09
C VAL A 499 53.24 -44.99 6.80
N ARG A 500 53.18 -43.71 7.19
CA ARG A 500 54.31 -42.76 7.21
C ARG A 500 54.16 -41.74 8.35
N GLY A 501 55.23 -41.53 9.09
CA GLY A 501 55.37 -40.35 9.95
C GLY A 501 55.51 -39.09 9.10
N ARG A 502 55.25 -37.92 9.72
CA ARG A 502 55.37 -36.62 9.05
C ARG A 502 56.80 -36.05 9.05
N PHE A 503 57.75 -36.78 9.64
CA PHE A 503 59.05 -36.26 10.08
C PHE A 503 60.25 -37.20 9.82
N ASP A 504 60.09 -38.25 9.01
CA ASP A 504 61.18 -39.20 8.73
C ASP A 504 62.07 -38.68 7.56
N GLU A 505 63.35 -38.43 7.85
CA GLU A 505 64.37 -38.01 6.86
C GLU A 505 64.92 -39.18 6.03
N ILE A 506 65.65 -38.88 4.95
CA ILE A 506 66.28 -39.87 4.05
C ILE A 506 67.77 -39.52 3.88
N PRO A 507 68.71 -40.39 4.32
CA PRO A 507 70.13 -40.22 4.06
C PRO A 507 70.55 -40.51 2.60
N GLU A 508 71.77 -40.08 2.26
CA GLU A 508 72.38 -40.09 0.93
C GLU A 508 73.56 -41.10 0.86
N GLU A 509 73.72 -41.86 -0.24
CA GLU A 509 74.96 -42.60 -0.49
C GLU A 509 75.29 -42.85 -1.99
N VAL A 510 76.33 -42.14 -2.47
CA VAL A 510 77.47 -42.50 -3.36
C VAL A 510 77.28 -43.38 -4.62
N ALA A 511 78.00 -43.02 -5.69
CA ALA A 511 78.15 -43.78 -6.95
C ALA A 511 79.62 -43.85 -7.46
N PRO A 512 79.98 -44.83 -8.32
CA PRO A 512 81.18 -44.79 -9.17
C PRO A 512 80.92 -45.03 -10.69
N SER A 513 81.96 -44.91 -11.54
CA SER A 513 81.89 -44.92 -13.03
C SER A 513 83.09 -45.68 -13.67
N THR A 514 83.37 -45.78 -15.00
CA THR A 514 82.96 -45.01 -16.21
C THR A 514 83.23 -45.78 -17.52
N GLU A 515 82.44 -45.50 -18.59
CA GLU A 515 82.81 -45.58 -20.05
C GLU A 515 83.28 -46.91 -20.71
N PRO A 516 83.43 -47.02 -22.07
CA PRO A 516 82.90 -46.22 -23.20
C PRO A 516 82.15 -47.07 -24.28
N ALA A 517 81.92 -46.55 -25.50
CA ALA A 517 80.93 -47.06 -26.49
C ALA A 517 81.47 -47.54 -27.87
N LYS A 518 80.60 -48.17 -28.70
CA LYS A 518 80.60 -48.13 -30.20
C LYS A 518 79.31 -48.70 -30.86
N THR A 519 79.10 -48.33 -32.14
CA THR A 519 77.93 -48.56 -33.05
C THR A 519 78.39 -49.28 -34.36
N PRO A 520 77.64 -49.42 -35.50
CA PRO A 520 76.19 -49.23 -35.84
C PRO A 520 75.54 -50.40 -36.65
N ALA A 521 74.24 -50.31 -37.03
CA ALA A 521 73.68 -50.64 -38.38
C ALA A 521 72.12 -50.52 -38.48
N ASP A 522 71.63 -49.78 -39.49
CA ASP A 522 70.24 -49.73 -40.03
C ASP A 522 70.23 -50.40 -41.45
N PRO A 523 69.22 -50.33 -42.39
CA PRO A 523 67.96 -49.56 -42.48
C PRO A 523 66.79 -50.34 -43.21
N PRO A 524 65.87 -49.74 -44.04
CA PRO A 524 65.00 -48.55 -43.92
C PRO A 524 63.47 -48.84 -44.14
N VAL A 525 62.60 -47.84 -43.92
CA VAL A 525 61.69 -47.20 -44.94
C VAL A 525 60.76 -46.15 -44.25
N PRO A 526 60.41 -44.99 -44.87
CA PRO A 526 60.15 -43.75 -44.09
C PRO A 526 58.88 -42.92 -44.46
N LEU A 527 58.79 -41.71 -43.84
CA LEU A 527 57.93 -40.52 -44.11
C LEU A 527 56.54 -40.47 -43.40
N THR A 528 56.40 -39.80 -42.25
CA THR A 528 56.19 -38.33 -41.98
C THR A 528 54.71 -37.87 -42.12
N ARG A 529 54.19 -36.86 -41.38
CA ARG A 529 54.76 -35.51 -41.12
C ARG A 529 54.06 -34.69 -40.00
N GLN A 530 54.87 -34.11 -39.08
CA GLN A 530 54.70 -32.88 -38.24
C GLN A 530 53.47 -32.77 -37.29
N ASN A 531 53.56 -32.34 -36.01
CA ASN A 531 54.23 -31.20 -35.32
C ASN A 531 53.54 -29.82 -35.52
N ALA A 532 53.49 -28.88 -34.56
CA ALA A 532 53.67 -28.89 -33.08
C ALA A 532 53.38 -27.45 -32.52
N LEU A 533 53.43 -27.27 -31.19
CA LEU A 533 53.51 -25.99 -30.44
C LEU A 533 52.25 -25.08 -30.40
N ASN A 534 52.13 -24.07 -29.52
CA ASN A 534 52.24 -24.00 -28.04
C ASN A 534 52.04 -22.54 -27.56
N ARG A 535 51.09 -22.26 -26.65
CA ARG A 535 51.28 -21.53 -25.36
C ARG A 535 49.99 -20.96 -24.72
N GLN A 536 49.88 -21.19 -23.41
CA GLN A 536 49.46 -20.27 -22.32
C GLN A 536 48.31 -19.24 -22.56
N SER A 537 47.22 -19.33 -21.77
CA SER A 537 47.04 -18.51 -20.54
C SER A 537 45.56 -18.28 -20.13
N THR A 538 45.34 -18.20 -18.81
CA THR A 538 44.28 -17.46 -18.06
C THR A 538 42.78 -17.72 -18.26
N ARG A 539 42.15 -18.08 -17.11
CA ARG A 539 40.84 -17.65 -16.55
C ARG A 539 39.63 -17.46 -17.49
N ARG A 540 38.52 -18.11 -17.12
CA ARG A 540 37.17 -17.51 -17.20
C ARG A 540 36.43 -17.64 -15.87
N THR A 541 35.89 -16.52 -15.40
CA THR A 541 34.74 -16.46 -14.49
C THR A 541 33.45 -16.78 -15.24
N LEU A 542 32.35 -16.99 -14.50
CA LEU A 542 30.99 -17.10 -15.05
C LEU A 542 30.10 -16.07 -14.37
N GLU A 543 29.47 -15.20 -15.16
CA GLU A 543 28.44 -14.26 -14.74
C GLU A 543 27.32 -14.17 -15.80
N VAL A 544 26.22 -13.52 -15.40
CA VAL A 544 24.90 -13.49 -16.02
C VAL A 544 24.86 -12.62 -17.29
N PRO A 545 23.91 -12.88 -18.21
CA PRO A 545 23.32 -11.79 -19.01
C PRO A 545 21.78 -11.74 -18.94
N SER A 546 21.25 -10.54 -18.70
CA SER A 546 19.84 -10.20 -18.95
C SER A 546 19.63 -9.82 -20.44
N PRO A 547 18.42 -9.97 -21.00
CA PRO A 547 18.07 -9.37 -22.28
C PRO A 547 17.65 -7.89 -22.11
N ALA A 548 17.94 -7.06 -23.12
CA ALA A 548 17.54 -5.65 -23.20
C ALA A 548 16.82 -5.35 -24.53
N TYR A 549 16.28 -4.13 -24.64
CA TYR A 549 15.52 -3.64 -25.80
C TYR A 549 16.29 -3.71 -27.14
N GLY A 550 15.55 -3.92 -28.23
CA GLY A 550 16.03 -3.72 -29.60
C GLY A 550 15.08 -2.84 -30.42
N VAL A 551 15.61 -1.83 -31.10
CA VAL A 551 14.84 -0.89 -31.94
C VAL A 551 15.51 -0.76 -33.32
N MET A 552 14.78 -1.17 -34.36
CA MET A 552 15.00 -0.85 -35.79
C MET A 552 13.64 -0.98 -36.51
N GLY A 553 13.38 -0.38 -37.67
CA GLY A 553 14.21 0.52 -38.47
C GLY A 553 13.62 0.62 -39.89
N SER A 554 13.22 1.83 -40.30
CA SER A 554 12.31 2.06 -41.44
C SER A 554 12.77 1.54 -42.81
N LYS A 555 11.80 1.11 -43.64
CA LYS A 555 11.90 1.14 -45.11
C LYS A 555 10.62 1.72 -45.72
N LYS A 556 10.78 2.55 -46.76
CA LYS A 556 9.69 3.15 -47.54
C LYS A 556 9.36 2.28 -48.75
N MET A 557 8.09 2.27 -49.15
CA MET A 557 7.62 2.05 -50.52
C MET A 557 6.33 2.88 -50.72
N SER A 558 5.98 3.21 -51.96
CA SER A 558 4.84 4.08 -52.32
C SER A 558 4.42 3.76 -53.78
N PRO A 559 3.29 4.27 -54.30
CA PRO A 559 1.96 3.69 -54.08
C PRO A 559 1.29 3.28 -55.41
N GLU A 560 0.27 2.41 -55.36
CA GLU A 560 -0.57 2.15 -56.53
C GLU A 560 -2.06 1.98 -56.15
N ARG A 561 -2.93 1.77 -57.15
CA ARG A 561 -4.25 2.43 -57.22
C ARG A 561 -5.36 1.50 -57.74
N SER A 562 -6.60 1.82 -57.32
CA SER A 562 -7.88 1.39 -57.92
C SER A 562 -8.44 0.01 -57.55
N GLU A 563 -9.55 0.00 -56.81
CA GLU A 563 -10.91 -0.54 -57.13
C GLU A 563 -11.73 -0.48 -55.82
N SER A 564 -12.91 0.15 -55.67
CA SER A 564 -14.24 0.01 -56.34
C SER A 564 -14.81 -1.41 -56.24
N MET A 565 -16.05 -1.66 -55.81
CA MET A 565 -17.18 -0.80 -55.41
C MET A 565 -18.29 -1.67 -54.78
N GLN A 566 -19.05 -1.17 -53.79
CA GLN A 566 -20.53 -1.30 -53.72
C GLN A 566 -21.11 -0.69 -52.42
N LEU A 567 -22.17 0.13 -52.57
CA LEU A 567 -23.16 0.37 -51.52
C LEU A 567 -24.36 -0.57 -51.77
N LEU A 568 -25.14 -0.84 -50.71
CA LEU A 568 -26.53 -1.25 -50.83
C LEU A 568 -27.39 -0.33 -49.96
N THR A 569 -28.53 0.09 -50.52
CA THR A 569 -29.49 1.03 -49.94
C THR A 569 -30.91 0.50 -50.16
N GLU A 570 -31.86 1.13 -49.47
CA GLU A 570 -33.32 1.09 -49.69
C GLU A 570 -34.11 -0.13 -49.16
N PRO A 571 -35.42 0.05 -48.91
CA PRO A 571 -36.21 1.31 -48.96
C PRO A 571 -36.52 1.91 -47.58
#